data_AF-A0A5N3VA57-F1
#
_entry.id   AF-A0A5N3VA57-F1
#
_cell.length_a   1.000
_cell.length_b   1.000
_cell.length_c   1.000
_cell.angle_alpha   90.00
_cell.angle_beta   90.00
_cell.angle_gamma   90.00
#
_symmetry.space_group_name_H-M   'P 1'
#
loop_
_entity.id
_entity.type
_entity.pdbx_description
1 polymer ?
#
loop_
_entity_poly.entity_id
_entity_poly.type
_entity_poly.pdbx_seq_one_letter_code
_entity_poly.pdbx_strand_id
1 'polypeptide(L)'
;FKGKSRQLTILARQSVKVFPVLRIFNIWKKRILIFIYMDSKKHIYSYSRASIYISRYECHERIWVTLDNCVEVGRIANTYNLTEVDKYVNSFVLKNFPALLSTGEFLKLPFERLAFVLSSNSLKHCTELELFKATCRWLRLEEPRMDFAAKLMKNIRFPLMTPQELINYVQTVDFMRTDNTCVNLLLEASNYQMMPYMQPVMQSDRTAIRSDTTHLVTLGGVLRQQLVVSKELRMYDEKAHEWKSLAPMDAPRYQHGIAVIGNFLYVVGGQSNYDTKGKTAVDTVFRFDPRYNKWMQVASLNEKRTFFHLSALKGYLYAVGGRNAAGELPTVECYNPRTNEWTYVAKMSEPHYGHAGTVYGGVMYISGSYHLALTEFTSDNFPSFEGQPVPSQQLHN
;
A
#
# COMPACT_ATOMS: atom_id res chain seq x y z
N PHE A 1 -22.23 -45.00 -53.92
CA PHE A 1 -23.23 -45.83 -53.21
C PHE A 1 -22.51 -46.87 -52.36
N LYS A 2 -23.08 -47.18 -51.18
CA LYS A 2 -22.62 -47.99 -50.04
C LYS A 2 -21.81 -49.28 -50.34
N GLY A 3 -20.89 -49.65 -49.43
CA GLY A 3 -20.61 -51.07 -49.14
C GLY A 3 -19.21 -51.47 -48.61
N LYS A 4 -19.02 -51.43 -47.28
CA LYS A 4 -18.14 -52.20 -46.36
C LYS A 4 -17.12 -53.28 -46.89
N SER A 5 -15.92 -53.23 -46.27
CA SER A 5 -15.17 -54.32 -45.56
C SER A 5 -13.92 -54.97 -46.21
N ARG A 6 -12.95 -55.31 -45.34
CA ARG A 6 -11.70 -56.12 -45.45
C ARG A 6 -10.45 -55.36 -45.93
N GLN A 7 -9.21 -55.49 -45.44
CA GLN A 7 -8.41 -56.48 -44.67
C GLN A 7 -7.14 -55.73 -44.16
N LEU A 8 -6.61 -55.90 -42.93
CA LEU A 8 -5.73 -56.98 -42.42
C LEU A 8 -4.32 -57.05 -43.07
N THR A 9 -3.25 -56.68 -42.34
CA THR A 9 -1.82 -57.14 -42.45
C THR A 9 -1.05 -56.55 -41.25
N ILE A 10 -0.84 -57.23 -40.10
CA ILE A 10 0.18 -58.24 -39.67
C ILE A 10 1.66 -57.78 -39.77
N LEU A 11 2.39 -58.03 -38.65
CA LEU A 11 3.85 -58.13 -38.40
C LEU A 11 4.43 -56.89 -37.67
N ALA A 12 5.11 -56.98 -36.52
CA ALA A 12 6.01 -58.03 -36.07
C ALA A 12 6.15 -58.15 -34.52
N ARG A 13 6.49 -59.38 -34.10
CA ARG A 13 7.19 -59.81 -32.86
C ARG A 13 8.51 -59.00 -32.69
N GLN A 14 9.19 -58.82 -31.56
CA GLN A 14 9.38 -59.64 -30.36
C GLN A 14 10.17 -58.82 -29.29
N SER A 15 9.75 -58.91 -28.01
CA SER A 15 10.54 -59.00 -26.76
C SER A 15 11.82 -58.15 -26.53
N VAL A 16 11.88 -57.36 -25.42
CA VAL A 16 12.44 -57.71 -24.09
C VAL A 16 12.50 -56.46 -23.18
N LYS A 17 12.08 -56.68 -21.92
CA LYS A 17 12.09 -55.87 -20.68
C LYS A 17 13.20 -54.81 -20.51
N VAL A 18 12.83 -53.62 -20.02
CA VAL A 18 13.35 -52.98 -18.78
C VAL A 18 12.26 -52.02 -18.23
N PHE A 19 11.79 -52.23 -17.01
CA PHE A 19 10.94 -51.29 -16.26
C PHE A 19 11.77 -50.10 -15.76
N PRO A 20 11.21 -48.88 -15.74
CA PRO A 20 11.30 -48.07 -14.54
C PRO A 20 9.91 -47.72 -14.01
N VAL A 21 9.84 -47.63 -12.69
CA VAL A 21 8.64 -47.55 -11.86
C VAL A 21 7.83 -46.29 -12.19
N LEU A 22 6.79 -46.44 -13.00
CA LEU A 22 5.65 -45.54 -13.08
C LEU A 22 4.83 -45.68 -11.79
N ARG A 23 5.14 -44.89 -10.76
CA ARG A 23 4.15 -44.61 -9.70
C ARG A 23 3.18 -43.56 -10.21
N ILE A 24 2.21 -44.05 -11.00
CA ILE A 24 1.01 -43.32 -11.37
C ILE A 24 0.18 -43.14 -10.10
N PHE A 25 0.12 -41.93 -9.56
CA PHE A 25 -0.95 -41.60 -8.61
C PHE A 25 -2.25 -41.48 -9.39
N ASN A 26 -3.06 -42.53 -9.30
CA ASN A 26 -4.36 -42.66 -9.93
C ASN A 26 -5.37 -41.80 -9.14
N ILE A 27 -5.32 -40.47 -9.28
CA ILE A 27 -6.35 -39.57 -8.76
C ILE A 27 -7.42 -39.44 -9.86
N TRP A 28 -8.37 -40.37 -9.85
CA TRP A 28 -9.48 -40.37 -10.78
C TRP A 28 -10.43 -39.18 -10.55
N LYS A 29 -10.79 -38.52 -11.66
CA LYS A 29 -11.74 -37.41 -11.85
C LYS A 29 -11.26 -35.98 -11.54
N LYS A 30 -10.16 -35.55 -12.16
CA LYS A 30 -10.04 -34.30 -12.97
C LYS A 30 -8.56 -34.14 -13.39
N ARG A 31 -8.34 -34.11 -14.70
CA ARG A 31 -7.07 -33.92 -15.45
C ARG A 31 -5.90 -33.25 -14.67
N ILE A 32 -5.04 -34.05 -14.06
CA ILE A 32 -3.69 -33.64 -13.64
C ILE A 32 -2.73 -34.73 -14.14
N LEU A 33 -2.10 -34.49 -15.30
CA LEU A 33 -0.93 -35.25 -15.74
C LEU A 33 0.27 -34.32 -15.62
N ILE A 34 1.15 -34.58 -14.65
CA ILE A 34 2.44 -33.88 -14.54
C ILE A 34 3.45 -34.69 -15.34
N PHE A 35 3.85 -34.18 -16.50
CA PHE A 35 4.97 -34.74 -17.25
C PHE A 35 6.29 -34.22 -16.66
N ILE A 36 6.99 -35.07 -15.93
CA ILE A 36 8.41 -34.87 -15.60
C ILE A 36 9.21 -35.48 -16.75
N TYR A 37 9.76 -34.64 -17.63
CA TYR A 37 10.58 -35.09 -18.75
C TYR A 37 11.98 -35.47 -18.24
N MET A 38 12.36 -36.74 -18.35
CA MET A 38 13.74 -37.21 -18.14
C MET A 38 14.36 -37.44 -19.53
N ASP A 39 15.21 -36.51 -19.96
CA ASP A 39 15.94 -36.63 -21.23
C ASP A 39 16.99 -37.75 -21.13
N SER A 40 16.95 -38.69 -22.08
CA SER A 40 17.75 -39.93 -22.09
C SER A 40 19.06 -39.79 -22.86
N LYS A 41 19.52 -38.57 -23.18
CA LYS A 41 20.80 -38.38 -23.87
C LYS A 41 21.67 -37.28 -23.23
N LYS A 42 22.30 -37.62 -22.10
CA LYS A 42 23.71 -37.28 -21.77
C LYS A 42 24.09 -37.86 -20.40
N HIS A 43 25.28 -38.44 -20.35
CA HIS A 43 25.86 -39.09 -19.17
C HIS A 43 25.94 -38.14 -17.95
N ILE A 44 25.53 -38.69 -16.80
CA ILE A 44 25.99 -38.46 -15.41
C ILE A 44 26.46 -37.03 -15.11
N TYR A 45 25.60 -36.18 -14.51
CA TYR A 45 25.94 -35.21 -13.45
C TYR A 45 24.67 -34.78 -12.68
N SER A 46 24.65 -35.08 -11.37
CA SER A 46 23.79 -34.56 -10.29
C SER A 46 22.26 -34.48 -10.48
N TYR A 47 21.52 -35.21 -9.64
CA TYR A 47 20.09 -35.00 -9.37
C TYR A 47 19.83 -33.61 -8.77
N SER A 48 19.47 -32.61 -9.59
CA SER A 48 19.04 -31.29 -9.07
C SER A 48 18.12 -30.46 -9.98
N ARG A 49 17.65 -30.97 -11.13
CA ARG A 49 16.82 -30.18 -12.05
C ARG A 49 15.66 -30.97 -12.63
N ALA A 50 14.55 -31.04 -11.88
CA ALA A 50 13.24 -31.17 -12.50
C ALA A 50 12.87 -29.79 -13.08
N SER A 51 13.28 -29.51 -14.31
CA SER A 51 12.84 -28.30 -15.02
C SER A 51 11.48 -28.59 -15.64
N ILE A 52 10.41 -28.01 -15.11
CA ILE A 52 9.16 -27.86 -15.87
C ILE A 52 9.47 -26.84 -16.97
N TYR A 53 9.80 -27.34 -18.17
CA TYR A 53 10.03 -26.51 -19.33
C TYR A 53 8.72 -25.83 -19.75
N ILE A 54 8.62 -24.52 -19.54
CA ILE A 54 7.71 -23.66 -20.30
C ILE A 54 8.41 -23.40 -21.66
N SER A 55 8.50 -24.43 -22.49
CA SER A 55 9.03 -24.32 -23.86
C SER A 55 7.95 -23.73 -24.77
N ARG A 56 8.35 -22.78 -25.60
CA ARG A 56 7.46 -21.98 -26.46
C ARG A 56 7.03 -22.67 -27.75
N TYR A 57 7.38 -23.93 -27.98
CA TYR A 57 7.02 -24.64 -29.21
C TYR A 57 6.60 -26.08 -28.92
N GLU A 58 5.37 -26.40 -29.34
CA GLU A 58 4.83 -27.73 -29.65
C GLU A 58 4.79 -28.80 -28.54
N CYS A 59 3.80 -28.70 -27.64
CA CYS A 59 3.09 -29.85 -27.05
C CYS A 59 1.72 -29.43 -26.51
N HIS A 60 0.67 -30.19 -26.85
CA HIS A 60 -0.73 -29.76 -26.86
C HIS A 60 -1.54 -30.03 -25.57
N GLU A 61 -0.89 -30.19 -24.41
CA GLU A 61 -1.57 -30.21 -23.10
C GLU A 61 -0.84 -29.30 -22.10
N ARG A 62 -1.12 -27.99 -22.20
CA ARG A 62 -0.72 -27.00 -21.20
C ARG A 62 -1.46 -27.29 -19.89
N ILE A 63 -0.75 -27.54 -18.80
CA ILE A 63 -1.32 -27.46 -17.45
C ILE A 63 -1.50 -25.97 -17.14
N TRP A 64 -2.70 -25.46 -17.37
CA TRP A 64 -3.07 -24.13 -16.93
C TRP A 64 -3.38 -24.17 -15.43
N VAL A 65 -2.75 -23.27 -14.66
CA VAL A 65 -3.16 -23.05 -13.27
C VAL A 65 -4.52 -22.36 -13.30
N THR A 66 -5.51 -23.00 -12.67
CA THR A 66 -6.89 -22.54 -12.52
C THR A 66 -7.20 -22.35 -11.03
N LEU A 67 -8.34 -21.72 -10.73
CA LEU A 67 -8.79 -21.56 -9.33
C LEU A 67 -8.91 -22.91 -8.61
N ASP A 68 -9.37 -23.95 -9.30
CA ASP A 68 -9.61 -25.27 -8.73
C ASP A 68 -8.34 -26.09 -8.47
N ASN A 69 -7.27 -25.86 -9.25
CA ASN A 69 -6.05 -26.68 -9.17
C ASN A 69 -4.85 -25.93 -8.56
N CYS A 70 -4.94 -24.61 -8.36
CA CYS A 70 -3.80 -23.79 -7.94
C CYS A 70 -3.20 -24.23 -6.60
N VAL A 71 -4.04 -24.66 -5.65
CA VAL A 71 -3.59 -25.13 -4.34
C VAL A 71 -2.79 -26.43 -4.47
N GLU A 72 -3.28 -27.38 -5.28
CA GLU A 72 -2.60 -28.66 -5.48
C GLU A 72 -1.30 -28.49 -6.26
N VAL A 73 -1.32 -27.69 -7.33
CA VAL A 73 -0.10 -27.37 -8.11
C VAL A 73 0.93 -26.70 -7.21
N GLY A 74 0.50 -25.80 -6.33
CA GLY A 74 1.38 -25.18 -5.33
C GLY A 74 1.98 -26.18 -4.34
N ARG A 75 1.20 -27.13 -3.84
CA ARG A 75 1.70 -28.18 -2.94
C ARG A 75 2.77 -29.02 -3.62
N ILE A 76 2.52 -29.44 -4.86
CA ILE A 76 3.46 -30.22 -5.67
C ILE A 76 4.74 -29.40 -5.92
N ALA A 77 4.60 -28.13 -6.27
CA ALA A 77 5.75 -27.26 -6.47
C ALA A 77 6.64 -27.16 -5.23
N ASN A 78 6.05 -27.05 -4.04
CA ASN A 78 6.79 -27.04 -2.78
C ASN A 78 7.46 -28.39 -2.49
N THR A 79 6.73 -29.50 -2.62
CA THR A 79 7.26 -30.85 -2.34
C THR A 79 8.47 -31.21 -3.21
N TYR A 80 8.50 -30.75 -4.46
CA TYR A 80 9.59 -31.02 -5.42
C TYR A 80 10.55 -29.84 -5.61
N ASN A 81 10.49 -28.80 -4.75
CA ASN A 81 11.34 -27.60 -4.82
C ASN A 81 11.35 -26.90 -6.20
N LEU A 82 10.18 -26.82 -6.85
CA LEU A 82 10.00 -26.16 -8.14
C LEU A 82 9.79 -24.65 -7.94
N THR A 83 10.87 -23.94 -7.66
CA THR A 83 10.84 -22.52 -7.24
C THR A 83 10.14 -21.58 -8.22
N GLU A 84 10.38 -21.73 -9.52
CA GLU A 84 9.76 -20.86 -10.54
C GLU A 84 8.25 -21.12 -10.67
N VAL A 85 7.82 -22.37 -10.53
CA VAL A 85 6.40 -22.72 -10.51
C VAL A 85 5.75 -22.20 -9.24
N ASP A 86 6.42 -22.31 -8.09
CA ASP A 86 5.88 -21.77 -6.84
C ASP A 86 5.71 -20.25 -6.88
N LYS A 87 6.69 -19.51 -7.42
CA LYS A 87 6.57 -18.06 -7.68
C LYS A 87 5.38 -17.73 -8.58
N TYR A 88 5.20 -18.50 -9.66
CA TYR A 88 4.07 -18.33 -10.57
C TYR A 88 2.73 -18.58 -9.86
N VAL A 89 2.62 -19.66 -9.08
CA VAL A 89 1.40 -19.97 -8.30
C VAL A 89 1.14 -18.88 -7.27
N ASN A 90 2.16 -18.39 -6.57
CA ASN A 90 2.01 -17.30 -5.59
C ASN A 90 1.49 -16.02 -6.26
N SER A 91 2.03 -15.67 -7.43
CA SER A 91 1.56 -14.53 -8.22
C SER A 91 0.11 -14.73 -8.70
N PHE A 92 -0.25 -15.95 -9.11
CA PHE A 92 -1.60 -16.31 -9.51
C PHE A 92 -2.59 -16.21 -8.35
N VAL A 93 -2.22 -16.74 -7.18
CA VAL A 93 -3.04 -16.69 -5.96
C VAL A 93 -3.25 -15.24 -5.54
N LEU A 94 -2.21 -14.40 -5.52
CA LEU A 94 -2.34 -12.97 -5.19
C LEU A 94 -3.33 -12.24 -6.11
N LYS A 95 -3.23 -12.49 -7.42
CA LYS A 95 -4.10 -11.84 -8.43
C LYS A 95 -5.55 -12.29 -8.32
N ASN A 96 -5.78 -13.55 -7.97
CA ASN A 96 -7.10 -14.18 -7.98
C ASN A 96 -7.65 -14.46 -6.57
N PHE A 97 -7.03 -13.93 -5.52
CA PHE A 97 -7.44 -14.17 -4.14
C PHE A 97 -8.90 -13.79 -3.86
N PRO A 98 -9.44 -12.66 -4.37
CA PRO A 98 -10.87 -12.35 -4.21
C PRO A 98 -11.78 -13.47 -4.73
N ALA A 99 -11.45 -14.07 -5.88
CA ALA A 99 -12.20 -15.19 -6.43
C ALA A 99 -12.04 -16.46 -5.58
N LEU A 100 -10.85 -16.71 -5.04
CA LEU A 100 -10.60 -17.84 -4.12
C LEU A 100 -11.40 -17.70 -2.81
N LEU A 101 -11.61 -16.47 -2.32
CA LEU A 101 -12.44 -16.21 -1.15
C LEU A 101 -13.91 -16.59 -1.39
N SER A 102 -14.41 -16.40 -2.60
CA SER A 102 -15.77 -16.77 -3.00
C SER A 102 -15.94 -18.28 -3.19
N THR A 103 -14.95 -18.97 -3.75
CA THR A 103 -15.04 -20.43 -3.97
C THR A 103 -14.77 -21.25 -2.72
N GLY A 104 -14.06 -20.68 -1.73
CA GLY A 104 -13.68 -21.37 -0.50
C GLY A 104 -12.43 -22.27 -0.64
N GLU A 105 -11.84 -22.36 -1.83
CA GLU A 105 -10.63 -23.15 -2.09
C GLU A 105 -9.42 -22.67 -1.27
N PHE A 106 -9.44 -21.40 -0.82
CA PHE A 106 -8.41 -20.85 0.06
C PHE A 106 -8.25 -21.61 1.39
N LEU A 107 -9.28 -22.34 1.85
CA LEU A 107 -9.24 -23.13 3.09
C LEU A 107 -8.21 -24.27 3.04
N LYS A 108 -7.85 -24.72 1.83
CA LYS A 108 -6.88 -25.79 1.58
C LYS A 108 -5.44 -25.28 1.48
N LEU A 109 -5.22 -23.96 1.55
CA LEU A 109 -3.89 -23.37 1.46
C LEU A 109 -3.05 -23.74 2.70
N PRO A 110 -1.75 -24.04 2.52
CA PRO A 110 -0.84 -24.19 3.64
C PRO A 110 -0.58 -22.84 4.34
N PHE A 111 -0.15 -22.90 5.60
CA PHE A 111 0.11 -21.72 6.44
C PHE A 111 1.05 -20.72 5.75
N GLU A 112 2.15 -21.19 5.17
CA GLU A 112 3.20 -20.37 4.57
C GLU A 112 2.67 -19.53 3.42
N ARG A 113 1.81 -20.13 2.58
CA ARG A 113 1.23 -19.47 1.42
C ARG A 113 0.17 -18.46 1.83
N LEU A 114 -0.66 -18.79 2.83
CA LEU A 114 -1.63 -17.85 3.37
C LEU A 114 -0.93 -16.66 4.04
N ALA A 115 0.10 -16.92 4.85
CA ALA A 115 0.91 -15.88 5.48
C ALA A 115 1.54 -14.95 4.42
N PHE A 116 2.11 -15.51 3.35
CA PHE A 116 2.66 -14.74 2.23
C PHE A 116 1.62 -13.85 1.54
N VAL A 117 0.41 -14.39 1.30
CA VAL A 117 -0.68 -13.61 0.70
C VAL A 117 -1.08 -12.45 1.62
N LEU A 118 -1.26 -12.74 2.92
CA LEU A 118 -1.63 -11.73 3.92
C LEU A 118 -0.52 -10.71 4.16
N SER A 119 0.75 -11.01 3.94
CA SER A 119 1.84 -10.03 4.11
C SER A 119 2.05 -9.15 2.87
N SER A 120 1.54 -9.56 1.71
CA SER A 120 1.86 -8.92 0.43
C SER A 120 1.17 -7.57 0.20
N ASN A 121 1.93 -6.59 -0.31
CA ASN A 121 1.44 -5.32 -0.84
C ASN A 121 0.83 -5.45 -2.26
N SER A 122 1.00 -6.60 -2.91
CA SER A 122 0.45 -6.85 -4.25
C SER A 122 -0.98 -7.40 -4.24
N LEU A 123 -1.53 -7.69 -3.05
CA LEU A 123 -2.89 -8.17 -2.89
C LEU A 123 -3.88 -7.01 -3.14
N LYS A 124 -4.71 -7.16 -4.18
CA LYS A 124 -5.65 -6.13 -4.63
C LYS A 124 -7.10 -6.58 -4.44
N HIS A 125 -7.99 -5.60 -4.32
CA HIS A 125 -9.45 -5.80 -4.27
C HIS A 125 -9.92 -6.68 -3.10
N CYS A 126 -9.22 -6.63 -1.97
CA CYS A 126 -9.66 -7.21 -0.71
C CYS A 126 -9.52 -6.15 0.40
N THR A 127 -10.57 -5.98 1.18
CA THR A 127 -10.53 -5.18 2.41
C THR A 127 -9.85 -5.97 3.53
N GLU A 128 -9.24 -5.28 4.49
CA GLU A 128 -8.64 -5.97 5.65
C GLU A 128 -9.68 -6.77 6.44
N LEU A 129 -10.94 -6.32 6.50
CA LEU A 129 -12.02 -7.04 7.16
C LEU A 129 -12.30 -8.39 6.48
N GLU A 130 -12.31 -8.45 5.16
CA GLU A 130 -12.47 -9.70 4.41
C GLU A 130 -11.31 -10.65 4.67
N LEU A 131 -10.08 -10.13 4.71
CA LEU A 131 -8.89 -10.92 5.02
C LEU A 131 -8.93 -11.48 6.44
N PHE A 132 -9.39 -10.68 7.41
CA PHE A 132 -9.62 -11.12 8.78
C PHE A 132 -10.67 -12.23 8.85
N LYS A 133 -11.85 -12.02 8.26
CA LYS A 133 -12.91 -13.04 8.22
C LYS A 133 -12.42 -14.32 7.55
N ALA A 134 -11.69 -14.21 6.44
CA ALA A 134 -11.11 -15.36 5.75
C ALA A 134 -10.11 -16.12 6.64
N THR A 135 -9.20 -15.40 7.30
CA THR A 135 -8.21 -15.98 8.20
C THR A 135 -8.88 -16.70 9.37
N CYS A 136 -9.90 -16.10 9.97
CA CYS A 136 -10.71 -16.75 11.01
C CYS A 136 -11.37 -18.05 10.52
N ARG A 137 -11.91 -18.07 9.28
CA ARG A 137 -12.46 -19.31 8.69
C ARG A 137 -11.39 -20.37 8.47
N TRP A 138 -10.19 -19.98 8.03
CA TRP A 138 -9.08 -20.91 7.82
C TRP A 138 -8.57 -21.52 9.13
N LEU A 139 -8.51 -20.72 10.20
CA LEU A 139 -8.10 -21.15 11.53
C LEU A 139 -9.11 -22.13 12.16
N ARG A 140 -10.41 -21.86 12.03
CA ARG A 140 -11.48 -22.69 12.61
C ARG A 140 -11.70 -24.03 11.91
N LEU A 141 -11.02 -24.29 10.78
CA LEU A 141 -11.20 -25.54 10.04
C LEU A 141 -10.60 -26.73 10.78
N GLU A 142 -9.46 -26.54 11.43
CA GLU A 142 -8.71 -27.58 12.12
C GLU A 142 -8.16 -27.01 13.43
N GLU A 143 -8.42 -27.66 14.57
CA GLU A 143 -7.97 -27.21 15.90
C GLU A 143 -6.46 -26.86 15.96
N PRO A 144 -5.52 -27.65 15.38
CA PRO A 144 -4.09 -27.32 15.41
C PRO A 144 -3.74 -26.00 14.71
N ARG A 145 -4.61 -25.46 13.86
CA ARG A 145 -4.33 -24.21 13.17
C ARG A 145 -4.38 -23.01 14.11
N MET A 146 -5.05 -23.11 15.26
CA MET A 146 -5.14 -22.02 16.23
C MET A 146 -3.77 -21.57 16.75
N ASP A 147 -2.77 -22.46 16.77
CA ASP A 147 -1.38 -22.13 17.13
C ASP A 147 -0.75 -21.11 16.17
N PHE A 148 -1.28 -20.99 14.95
CA PHE A 148 -0.84 -20.02 13.95
C PHE A 148 -1.60 -18.69 14.02
N ALA A 149 -2.62 -18.55 14.87
CA ALA A 149 -3.50 -17.38 14.90
C ALA A 149 -2.71 -16.07 15.05
N ALA A 150 -1.89 -15.96 16.11
CA ALA A 150 -1.08 -14.76 16.35
C ALA A 150 -0.11 -14.44 15.18
N LYS A 151 0.43 -15.48 14.51
CA LYS A 151 1.36 -15.30 13.37
C LYS A 151 0.65 -14.78 12.13
N LEU A 152 -0.57 -15.26 11.84
CA LEU A 152 -1.37 -14.77 10.72
C LEU A 152 -1.94 -13.39 10.98
N MET A 153 -2.44 -13.12 12.20
CA MET A 153 -3.05 -11.84 12.55
C MET A 153 -2.07 -10.67 12.46
N LYS A 154 -0.76 -10.89 12.72
CA LYS A 154 0.28 -9.87 12.52
C LYS A 154 0.35 -9.34 11.09
N ASN A 155 -0.09 -10.12 10.10
CA ASN A 155 -0.07 -9.73 8.69
C ASN A 155 -1.32 -8.95 8.26
N ILE A 156 -2.33 -8.84 9.13
CA ILE A 156 -3.56 -8.08 8.88
C ILE A 156 -3.38 -6.65 9.39
N ARG A 157 -3.79 -5.68 8.58
CA ARG A 157 -3.60 -4.26 8.85
C ARG A 157 -4.80 -3.66 9.58
N PHE A 158 -5.01 -4.10 10.82
CA PHE A 158 -6.11 -3.63 11.66
C PHE A 158 -6.22 -2.09 11.75
N PRO A 159 -5.13 -1.30 11.78
CA PRO A 159 -5.22 0.17 11.76
C PRO A 159 -5.93 0.77 10.53
N LEU A 160 -6.12 0.00 9.45
CA LEU A 160 -6.85 0.42 8.25
C LEU A 160 -8.35 0.12 8.31
N MET A 161 -8.80 -0.69 9.26
CA MET A 161 -10.22 -0.95 9.49
C MET A 161 -10.89 0.25 10.16
N THR A 162 -12.18 0.42 9.91
CA THR A 162 -12.98 1.43 10.59
C THR A 162 -13.24 1.03 12.05
N PRO A 163 -13.52 2.00 12.95
CA PRO A 163 -13.84 1.68 14.34
C PRO A 163 -15.02 0.72 14.50
N GLN A 164 -16.04 0.85 13.64
CA GLN A 164 -17.21 -0.04 13.64
C GLN A 164 -16.83 -1.47 13.29
N GLU A 165 -15.92 -1.67 12.33
CA GLU A 165 -15.47 -3.01 11.95
C GLU A 165 -14.68 -3.69 13.05
N LEU A 166 -13.81 -2.93 13.72
CA LEU A 166 -13.02 -3.43 14.86
C LEU A 166 -13.92 -3.90 16.00
N ILE A 167 -14.91 -3.09 16.39
CA ILE A 167 -15.81 -3.38 17.50
C ILE A 167 -16.77 -4.52 17.14
N ASN A 168 -17.44 -4.44 16.00
CA ASN A 168 -18.54 -5.35 15.68
C ASN A 168 -18.08 -6.72 15.16
N TYR A 169 -16.87 -6.83 14.61
CA TYR A 169 -16.39 -8.07 14.00
C TYR A 169 -15.09 -8.60 14.61
N VAL A 170 -14.12 -7.73 14.93
CA VAL A 170 -12.80 -8.21 15.36
C VAL A 170 -12.77 -8.52 16.86
N GLN A 171 -13.30 -7.61 17.69
CA GLN A 171 -13.36 -7.78 19.14
C GLN A 171 -14.30 -8.91 19.58
N THR A 172 -15.24 -9.32 18.73
CA THR A 172 -16.16 -10.43 19.03
C THR A 172 -15.49 -11.81 18.96
N VAL A 173 -14.25 -11.89 18.44
CA VAL A 173 -13.49 -13.15 18.36
C VAL A 173 -12.65 -13.35 19.62
N ASP A 174 -12.84 -14.48 20.31
CA ASP A 174 -12.27 -14.72 21.64
C ASP A 174 -10.74 -14.64 21.70
N PHE A 175 -10.03 -15.30 20.79
CA PHE A 175 -8.55 -15.27 20.80
C PHE A 175 -7.99 -13.87 20.52
N MET A 176 -8.76 -12.97 19.89
CA MET A 176 -8.34 -11.58 19.72
C MET A 176 -8.30 -10.81 21.05
N ARG A 177 -9.03 -11.30 22.07
CA ARG A 177 -9.11 -10.72 23.42
C ARG A 177 -8.27 -11.46 24.46
N THR A 178 -7.87 -12.70 24.19
CA THR A 178 -7.12 -13.52 25.16
C THR A 178 -5.64 -13.67 24.81
N ASP A 179 -5.26 -13.68 23.52
CA ASP A 179 -3.86 -13.78 23.12
C ASP A 179 -3.17 -12.40 23.21
N ASN A 180 -2.05 -12.33 23.93
CA ASN A 180 -1.33 -11.08 24.16
C ASN A 180 -0.89 -10.39 22.85
N THR A 181 -0.52 -11.16 21.83
CA THR A 181 -0.13 -10.57 20.55
C THR A 181 -1.33 -9.93 19.87
N CYS A 182 -2.45 -10.65 19.81
CA CYS A 182 -3.67 -10.15 19.17
C CYS A 182 -4.25 -8.93 19.91
N VAL A 183 -4.21 -8.93 21.25
CA VAL A 183 -4.62 -7.78 22.07
C VAL A 183 -3.76 -6.55 21.75
N ASN A 184 -2.44 -6.71 21.63
CA ASN A 184 -1.56 -5.60 21.26
C ASN A 184 -1.84 -5.05 19.85
N LEU A 185 -2.20 -5.91 18.89
CA LEU A 185 -2.61 -5.49 17.55
C LEU A 185 -3.92 -4.68 17.57
N LEU A 186 -4.88 -5.06 18.43
CA LEU A 186 -6.10 -4.30 18.63
C LEU A 186 -5.85 -2.95 19.28
N LEU A 187 -4.99 -2.90 20.31
CA LEU A 187 -4.62 -1.65 20.99
C LEU A 187 -3.96 -0.66 20.02
N GLU A 188 -3.04 -1.14 19.17
CA GLU A 188 -2.45 -0.33 18.10
C GLU A 188 -3.53 0.25 17.18
N ALA A 189 -4.43 -0.59 16.68
CA ALA A 189 -5.49 -0.17 15.77
C ALA A 189 -6.44 0.85 16.41
N SER A 190 -6.86 0.61 17.65
CA SER A 190 -7.70 1.53 18.42
C SER A 190 -7.01 2.87 18.64
N ASN A 191 -5.73 2.88 19.06
CA ASN A 191 -4.97 4.10 19.26
C ASN A 191 -4.81 4.89 17.95
N TYR A 192 -4.51 4.20 16.85
CA TYR A 192 -4.35 4.82 15.54
C TYR A 192 -5.65 5.46 15.05
N GLN A 193 -6.80 4.80 15.25
CA GLN A 193 -8.11 5.32 14.85
C GLN A 193 -8.61 6.46 15.76
N MET A 194 -8.24 6.44 17.05
CA MET A 194 -8.60 7.48 18.02
C MET A 194 -7.85 8.80 17.80
N MET A 195 -6.69 8.77 17.12
CA MET A 195 -5.80 9.92 16.94
C MET A 195 -5.70 10.35 15.48
N PRO A 196 -6.79 10.81 14.83
CA PRO A 196 -6.82 11.06 13.38
C PRO A 196 -5.75 12.03 12.90
N TYR A 197 -5.46 13.09 13.66
CA TYR A 197 -4.45 14.10 13.31
C TYR A 197 -3.02 13.56 13.41
N MET A 198 -2.75 12.61 14.32
CA MET A 198 -1.43 12.04 14.55
C MET A 198 -1.07 10.92 13.58
N GLN A 199 -2.06 10.32 12.91
CA GLN A 199 -1.87 9.24 11.93
C GLN A 199 -0.68 9.44 10.96
N PRO A 200 -0.44 10.64 10.37
CA PRO A 200 0.69 10.89 9.46
C PRO A 200 2.07 10.64 10.08
N VAL A 201 2.19 10.75 11.40
CA VAL A 201 3.44 10.54 12.15
C VAL A 201 3.45 9.22 12.94
N MET A 202 2.42 8.39 12.76
CA MET A 202 2.26 7.07 13.37
C MET A 202 2.38 5.96 12.31
N GLN A 203 3.25 6.13 11.33
CA GLN A 203 3.37 5.18 10.21
C GLN A 203 4.15 3.93 10.62
N SER A 204 3.61 2.77 10.24
CA SER A 204 4.24 1.45 10.30
C SER A 204 3.84 0.63 9.08
N ASP A 205 4.46 -0.53 8.88
CA ASP A 205 4.08 -1.47 7.81
C ASP A 205 2.59 -1.89 7.89
N ARG A 206 1.99 -1.82 9.09
CA ARG A 206 0.57 -2.14 9.33
C ARG A 206 -0.38 -0.95 9.17
N THR A 207 0.12 0.28 9.05
CA THR A 207 -0.72 1.47 8.79
C THR A 207 -0.66 1.91 7.33
N ALA A 208 0.21 1.28 6.52
CA ALA A 208 0.35 1.54 5.10
C ALA A 208 -0.68 0.76 4.28
N ILE A 209 -1.19 1.37 3.20
CA ILE A 209 -2.06 0.70 2.21
C ILE A 209 -1.29 -0.46 1.56
N ARG A 210 -1.99 -1.52 1.14
CA ARG A 210 -1.42 -2.61 0.33
C ARG A 210 -1.11 -2.14 -1.09
N SER A 211 -0.07 -1.35 -1.22
CA SER A 211 0.48 -0.94 -2.51
C SER A 211 1.90 -0.41 -2.33
N ASP A 212 2.77 -0.75 -3.28
CA ASP A 212 4.11 -0.18 -3.41
C ASP A 212 4.16 0.92 -4.49
N THR A 213 3.04 1.19 -5.15
CA THR A 213 2.99 2.17 -6.25
C THR A 213 2.88 3.58 -5.73
N THR A 214 3.76 4.46 -6.22
CA THR A 214 3.66 5.90 -6.04
C THR A 214 2.82 6.48 -7.17
N HIS A 215 2.02 7.50 -6.89
CA HIS A 215 1.16 8.13 -7.88
C HIS A 215 1.34 9.65 -7.88
N LEU A 216 1.36 10.24 -9.08
CA LEU A 216 1.26 11.68 -9.23
C LEU A 216 -0.18 12.12 -8.98
N VAL A 217 -0.36 13.12 -8.13
CA VAL A 217 -1.67 13.67 -7.79
C VAL A 217 -1.65 15.17 -8.05
N THR A 218 -2.72 15.68 -8.65
CA THR A 218 -2.92 17.11 -8.92
C THR A 218 -4.23 17.57 -8.31
N LEU A 219 -4.26 18.82 -7.84
CA LEU A 219 -5.44 19.39 -7.22
C LEU A 219 -5.65 20.83 -7.68
N GLY A 220 -6.91 21.14 -7.97
CA GLY A 220 -7.38 22.50 -8.16
C GLY A 220 -6.71 23.20 -9.34
N GLY A 221 -6.26 24.43 -9.13
CA GLY A 221 -5.73 25.30 -10.17
C GLY A 221 -6.83 26.10 -10.89
N VAL A 222 -6.43 26.85 -11.92
CA VAL A 222 -7.30 27.76 -12.67
C VAL A 222 -7.39 27.31 -14.12
N LEU A 223 -8.62 27.16 -14.62
CA LEU A 223 -8.88 26.96 -16.04
C LEU A 223 -8.74 28.30 -16.76
N ARG A 224 -7.60 28.50 -17.46
CA ARG A 224 -7.23 29.79 -18.09
C ARG A 224 -8.32 30.43 -18.95
N GLN A 225 -9.14 29.63 -19.63
CA GLN A 225 -10.19 30.13 -20.52
C GLN A 225 -11.40 30.71 -19.78
N GLN A 226 -11.69 30.21 -18.58
CA GLN A 226 -12.92 30.55 -17.83
C GLN A 226 -12.62 31.30 -16.53
N LEU A 227 -11.35 31.38 -16.12
CA LEU A 227 -10.91 31.89 -14.81
C LEU A 227 -11.62 31.22 -13.63
N VAL A 228 -12.10 29.99 -13.85
CA VAL A 228 -12.76 29.17 -12.85
C VAL A 228 -11.70 28.38 -12.09
N VAL A 229 -11.79 28.45 -10.77
CA VAL A 229 -10.93 27.68 -9.87
C VAL A 229 -11.51 26.28 -9.71
N SER A 230 -10.67 25.27 -9.88
CA SER A 230 -11.06 23.88 -9.76
C SER A 230 -10.98 23.40 -8.30
N LYS A 231 -11.82 22.41 -7.97
CA LYS A 231 -11.80 21.66 -6.71
C LYS A 231 -11.41 20.19 -6.90
N GLU A 232 -11.13 19.81 -8.15
CA GLU A 232 -10.91 18.42 -8.53
C GLU A 232 -9.55 17.92 -8.06
N LEU A 233 -9.56 16.73 -7.45
CA LEU A 233 -8.36 15.95 -7.14
C LEU A 233 -8.23 14.85 -8.20
N ARG A 234 -7.09 14.79 -8.89
CA ARG A 234 -6.85 13.79 -9.95
C ARG A 234 -5.56 13.05 -9.71
N MET A 235 -5.59 11.75 -9.87
CA MET A 235 -4.45 10.85 -9.78
C MET A 235 -4.07 10.34 -11.17
N TYR A 236 -2.79 10.35 -11.50
CA TYR A 236 -2.28 9.78 -12.75
C TYR A 236 -2.08 8.28 -12.60
N ASP A 237 -2.75 7.50 -13.45
CA ASP A 237 -2.52 6.07 -13.59
C ASP A 237 -1.44 5.84 -14.65
N GLU A 238 -0.23 5.51 -14.20
CA GLU A 238 0.91 5.26 -15.08
C GLU A 238 0.71 4.08 -16.03
N LYS A 239 -0.13 3.10 -15.67
CA LYS A 239 -0.36 1.91 -16.51
C LYS A 239 -1.36 2.19 -17.62
N ALA A 240 -2.39 2.97 -17.31
CA ALA A 240 -3.40 3.37 -18.29
C ALA A 240 -3.00 4.64 -19.06
N HIS A 241 -1.99 5.38 -18.59
CA HIS A 241 -1.65 6.72 -19.05
C HIS A 241 -2.82 7.71 -18.98
N GLU A 242 -3.68 7.56 -17.97
CA GLU A 242 -4.93 8.32 -17.82
C GLU A 242 -5.04 8.96 -16.44
N TRP A 243 -5.78 10.07 -16.37
CA TRP A 243 -6.12 10.73 -15.11
C TRP A 243 -7.42 10.16 -14.55
N LYS A 244 -7.37 9.70 -13.30
CA LYS A 244 -8.53 9.23 -12.54
C LYS A 244 -8.95 10.27 -11.52
N SER A 245 -10.25 10.53 -11.44
CA SER A 245 -10.80 11.43 -10.42
C SER A 245 -10.82 10.74 -9.06
N LEU A 246 -10.37 11.47 -8.04
CA LEU A 246 -10.52 11.14 -6.63
C LEU A 246 -11.61 12.03 -6.01
N ALA A 247 -11.88 11.90 -4.71
CA ALA A 247 -12.85 12.75 -4.06
C ALA A 247 -12.44 14.24 -4.18
N PRO A 248 -13.30 15.10 -4.74
CA PRO A 248 -13.00 16.52 -4.86
C PRO A 248 -13.02 17.20 -3.49
N MET A 249 -12.42 18.37 -3.38
CA MET A 249 -12.62 19.24 -2.23
C MET A 249 -14.03 19.85 -2.24
N ASP A 250 -14.51 20.28 -1.09
CA ASP A 250 -15.78 21.01 -1.00
C ASP A 250 -15.67 22.40 -1.63
N ALA A 251 -14.54 23.09 -1.36
CA ALA A 251 -14.24 24.40 -1.90
C ALA A 251 -13.09 24.33 -2.93
N PRO A 252 -13.15 25.08 -4.03
CA PRO A 252 -12.09 25.14 -5.03
C PRO A 252 -10.84 25.81 -4.49
N ARG A 253 -9.69 25.51 -5.11
CA ARG A 253 -8.40 26.03 -4.66
C ARG A 253 -7.40 26.27 -5.78
N TYR A 254 -6.76 27.44 -5.78
CA TYR A 254 -5.54 27.70 -6.55
C TYR A 254 -4.51 28.49 -5.72
N GLN A 255 -3.24 28.43 -6.13
CA GLN A 255 -2.11 29.04 -5.42
C GLN A 255 -2.04 28.65 -3.93
N HIS A 256 -2.41 27.41 -3.65
CA HIS A 256 -2.30 26.77 -2.34
C HIS A 256 -0.94 26.10 -2.19
N GLY A 257 -0.57 25.83 -0.95
CA GLY A 257 0.51 24.91 -0.63
C GLY A 257 0.01 23.47 -0.70
N ILE A 258 0.82 22.58 -1.27
CA ILE A 258 0.56 21.14 -1.29
C ILE A 258 1.77 20.37 -0.76
N ALA A 259 1.56 19.45 0.17
CA ALA A 259 2.64 18.66 0.77
C ALA A 259 2.10 17.31 1.25
N VAL A 260 2.99 16.35 1.48
CA VAL A 260 2.62 15.00 1.95
C VAL A 260 3.38 14.69 3.23
N ILE A 261 2.66 14.19 4.25
CA ILE A 261 3.25 13.58 5.45
C ILE A 261 2.61 12.21 5.63
N GLY A 262 3.44 11.16 5.72
CA GLY A 262 2.95 9.80 6.01
C GLY A 262 1.87 9.30 5.06
N ASN A 263 2.00 9.59 3.76
CA ASN A 263 1.01 9.28 2.72
C ASN A 263 -0.35 9.99 2.85
N PHE A 264 -0.44 11.03 3.67
CA PHE A 264 -1.58 11.96 3.70
C PHE A 264 -1.23 13.24 2.96
N LEU A 265 -2.10 13.64 2.04
CA LEU A 265 -1.94 14.85 1.25
C LEU A 265 -2.54 16.04 2.00
N TYR A 266 -1.81 17.15 2.08
CA TYR A 266 -2.26 18.39 2.70
C TYR A 266 -2.42 19.48 1.64
N VAL A 267 -3.54 20.19 1.71
CA VAL A 267 -3.82 21.39 0.93
C VAL A 267 -4.03 22.54 1.89
N VAL A 268 -3.15 23.54 1.80
CA VAL A 268 -3.00 24.58 2.82
C VAL A 268 -3.18 25.95 2.17
N GLY A 269 -3.99 26.82 2.79
CA GLY A 269 -4.18 28.19 2.33
C GLY A 269 -4.56 28.27 0.85
N GLY A 270 -4.18 29.35 0.17
CA GLY A 270 -4.50 29.62 -1.23
C GLY A 270 -5.71 30.53 -1.38
N GLN A 271 -6.43 30.41 -2.48
CA GLN A 271 -7.58 31.26 -2.81
C GLN A 271 -8.67 30.42 -3.46
N SER A 272 -9.94 30.74 -3.17
CA SER A 272 -11.10 30.05 -3.74
C SER A 272 -11.60 30.67 -5.05
N ASN A 273 -11.34 31.96 -5.25
CA ASN A 273 -11.75 32.72 -6.42
C ASN A 273 -10.54 33.36 -7.09
N TYR A 274 -10.53 33.42 -8.42
CA TYR A 274 -9.43 34.00 -9.17
C TYR A 274 -9.19 35.49 -8.79
N ASP A 275 -8.06 35.73 -8.17
CA ASP A 275 -7.51 37.02 -7.77
C ASP A 275 -5.96 36.96 -7.81
N THR A 276 -5.36 37.92 -8.50
CA THR A 276 -3.91 38.04 -8.61
C THR A 276 -3.29 38.86 -7.49
N LYS A 277 -4.11 39.56 -6.67
CA LYS A 277 -3.65 40.46 -5.61
C LYS A 277 -3.59 39.82 -4.23
N GLY A 278 -4.13 38.61 -4.06
CA GLY A 278 -4.10 37.87 -2.79
C GLY A 278 -5.13 38.35 -1.76
N LYS A 279 -6.13 39.14 -2.16
CA LYS A 279 -7.17 39.67 -1.28
C LYS A 279 -8.14 38.58 -0.82
N THR A 280 -8.28 37.51 -1.60
CA THR A 280 -9.17 36.38 -1.29
C THR A 280 -8.42 35.21 -0.65
N ALA A 281 -7.24 35.47 -0.08
CA ALA A 281 -6.46 34.48 0.64
C ALA A 281 -7.29 33.85 1.77
N VAL A 282 -7.08 32.56 1.98
CA VAL A 282 -7.72 31.78 3.04
C VAL A 282 -6.67 31.13 3.93
N ASP A 283 -7.11 30.72 5.11
CA ASP A 283 -6.31 30.07 6.16
C ASP A 283 -6.64 28.58 6.30
N THR A 284 -7.69 28.11 5.64
CA THR A 284 -8.18 26.74 5.81
C THR A 284 -7.16 25.70 5.31
N VAL A 285 -7.08 24.60 6.06
CA VAL A 285 -6.14 23.50 5.82
C VAL A 285 -6.93 22.21 5.77
N PHE A 286 -6.77 21.47 4.68
CA PHE A 286 -7.44 20.20 4.46
C PHE A 286 -6.43 19.09 4.26
N ARG A 287 -6.72 17.94 4.86
CA ARG A 287 -5.97 16.71 4.70
C ARG A 287 -6.82 15.69 3.95
N PHE A 288 -6.27 15.11 2.90
CA PHE A 288 -6.85 14.00 2.18
C PHE A 288 -6.24 12.68 2.64
N ASP A 289 -7.12 11.74 2.95
CA ASP A 289 -6.79 10.37 3.28
C ASP A 289 -7.06 9.45 2.09
N PRO A 290 -6.01 8.92 1.43
CA PRO A 290 -6.18 8.05 0.25
C PRO A 290 -6.83 6.70 0.58
N ARG A 291 -6.87 6.30 1.86
CA ARG A 291 -7.44 5.01 2.29
C ARG A 291 -8.95 4.99 2.16
N TYR A 292 -9.58 6.11 2.52
CA TYR A 292 -11.03 6.27 2.53
C TYR A 292 -11.53 7.18 1.41
N ASN A 293 -10.61 7.73 0.61
CA ASN A 293 -10.89 8.74 -0.42
C ASN A 293 -11.71 9.90 0.17
N LYS A 294 -11.24 10.45 1.29
CA LYS A 294 -11.97 11.46 2.08
C LYS A 294 -11.08 12.62 2.49
N TRP A 295 -11.69 13.79 2.56
CA TRP A 295 -11.10 14.99 3.11
C TRP A 295 -11.49 15.19 4.57
N MET A 296 -10.59 15.82 5.33
CA MET A 296 -10.80 16.25 6.70
C MET A 296 -10.16 17.62 6.86
N GLN A 297 -10.90 18.56 7.45
CA GLN A 297 -10.31 19.83 7.86
C GLN A 297 -9.45 19.63 9.11
N VAL A 298 -8.25 20.20 9.10
CA VAL A 298 -7.34 20.27 10.26
C VAL A 298 -7.24 21.73 10.70
N ALA A 299 -6.42 22.03 11.72
CA ALA A 299 -6.27 23.40 12.18
C ALA A 299 -5.88 24.36 11.04
N SER A 300 -6.58 25.50 11.01
CA SER A 300 -6.32 26.58 10.08
C SER A 300 -4.99 27.27 10.41
N LEU A 301 -4.37 27.88 9.40
CA LEU A 301 -3.24 28.78 9.59
C LEU A 301 -3.61 29.94 10.53
N ASN A 302 -2.63 30.51 11.23
CA ASN A 302 -2.81 31.73 12.02
C ASN A 302 -3.00 32.96 11.11
N GLU A 303 -2.30 32.97 9.97
CA GLU A 303 -2.45 33.99 8.95
C GLU A 303 -2.94 33.38 7.63
N LYS A 304 -3.90 34.06 6.98
CA LYS A 304 -4.31 33.72 5.61
C LYS A 304 -3.12 33.89 4.68
N ARG A 305 -2.87 32.92 3.80
CA ARG A 305 -1.72 32.92 2.89
C ARG A 305 -2.09 32.42 1.49
N THR A 306 -1.57 33.08 0.46
CA THR A 306 -1.49 32.57 -0.91
C THR A 306 -0.12 32.85 -1.50
N PHE A 307 0.26 32.20 -2.60
CA PHE A 307 1.59 32.32 -3.22
C PHE A 307 2.75 32.06 -2.25
N PHE A 308 2.55 31.18 -1.28
CA PHE A 308 3.55 30.81 -0.29
C PHE A 308 4.16 29.45 -0.65
N HIS A 309 5.30 29.13 -0.06
CA HIS A 309 5.87 27.79 -0.16
C HIS A 309 5.39 26.91 1.00
N LEU A 310 5.03 25.66 0.69
CA LEU A 310 4.72 24.64 1.68
C LEU A 310 5.64 23.45 1.49
N SER A 311 6.27 22.99 2.57
CA SER A 311 7.07 21.76 2.56
C SER A 311 6.89 20.96 3.83
N ALA A 312 6.96 19.64 3.70
CA ALA A 312 7.08 18.73 4.83
C ALA A 312 8.56 18.60 5.23
N LEU A 313 8.87 18.80 6.51
CA LEU A 313 10.22 18.64 7.05
C LEU A 313 10.13 17.98 8.44
N LYS A 314 10.85 16.87 8.62
CA LYS A 314 10.92 16.12 9.90
C LYS A 314 9.54 15.78 10.52
N GLY A 315 8.52 15.55 9.69
CA GLY A 315 7.17 15.21 10.15
C GLY A 315 6.26 16.39 10.49
N TYR A 316 6.70 17.62 10.22
CA TYR A 316 5.93 18.85 10.34
C TYR A 316 5.69 19.47 8.96
N LEU A 317 4.70 20.36 8.84
CA LEU A 317 4.56 21.21 7.64
C LEU A 317 5.04 22.62 7.96
N TYR A 318 5.73 23.24 7.02
CA TYR A 318 6.12 24.64 7.13
C TYR A 318 5.51 25.44 5.99
N ALA A 319 4.72 26.46 6.35
CA ALA A 319 4.18 27.45 5.43
C ALA A 319 5.06 28.70 5.50
N VAL A 320 5.76 29.00 4.41
CA VAL A 320 6.80 30.03 4.35
C VAL A 320 6.32 31.20 3.51
N GLY A 321 6.20 32.38 4.14
CA GLY A 321 5.88 33.63 3.48
C GLY A 321 4.51 33.66 2.82
N GLY A 322 4.47 34.19 1.59
CA GLY A 322 3.27 34.42 0.81
C GLY A 322 2.76 35.84 0.91
N ARG A 323 1.49 36.01 0.55
CA ARG A 323 0.79 37.27 0.65
C ARG A 323 -0.67 37.08 1.03
N ASN A 324 -1.28 38.15 1.51
CA ASN A 324 -2.71 38.23 1.76
C ASN A 324 -3.21 39.67 1.50
N ALA A 325 -4.40 40.00 2.00
CA ALA A 325 -5.00 41.32 1.84
C ALA A 325 -4.18 42.46 2.49
N ALA A 326 -3.39 42.17 3.51
CA ALA A 326 -2.54 43.15 4.21
C ALA A 326 -1.20 43.39 3.51
N GLY A 327 -0.78 42.48 2.63
CA GLY A 327 0.48 42.59 1.89
C GLY A 327 1.28 41.30 1.89
N GLU A 328 2.59 41.45 1.78
CA GLU A 328 3.56 40.35 1.72
C GLU A 328 3.96 39.92 3.12
N LEU A 329 4.23 38.63 3.30
CA LEU A 329 4.44 38.02 4.61
C LEU A 329 5.88 37.53 4.74
N PRO A 330 6.64 37.96 5.78
CA PRO A 330 7.91 37.34 6.13
C PRO A 330 7.73 36.15 7.09
N THR A 331 6.51 35.98 7.63
CA THR A 331 6.20 35.01 8.68
C THR A 331 6.30 33.57 8.15
N VAL A 332 6.71 32.67 9.04
CA VAL A 332 6.76 31.23 8.79
C VAL A 332 5.96 30.54 9.88
N GLU A 333 5.09 29.61 9.48
CA GLU A 333 4.29 28.82 10.40
C GLU A 333 4.62 27.34 10.28
N CYS A 334 4.65 26.65 11.41
CA CYS A 334 4.91 25.23 11.53
C CYS A 334 3.66 24.50 12.06
N TYR A 335 3.15 23.55 11.28
CA TYR A 335 2.06 22.66 11.69
C TYR A 335 2.61 21.44 12.38
N ASN A 336 2.10 21.17 13.58
CA ASN A 336 2.36 19.96 14.32
C ASN A 336 1.17 18.99 14.23
N PRO A 337 1.28 17.85 13.50
CA PRO A 337 0.21 16.85 13.45
C PRO A 337 -0.14 16.23 14.82
N ARG A 338 0.76 16.31 15.81
CA ARG A 338 0.52 15.77 17.15
C ARG A 338 -0.48 16.59 17.95
N THR A 339 -0.38 17.91 17.86
CA THR A 339 -1.27 18.84 18.56
C THR A 339 -2.39 19.37 17.68
N ASN A 340 -2.30 19.16 16.36
CA ASN A 340 -3.19 19.77 15.38
C ASN A 340 -3.20 21.30 15.52
N GLU A 341 -2.01 21.91 15.53
CA GLU A 341 -1.84 23.34 15.71
C GLU A 341 -0.77 23.90 14.79
N TRP A 342 -0.93 25.17 14.43
CA TRP A 342 0.09 25.96 13.75
C TRP A 342 0.74 26.92 14.73
N THR A 343 2.07 26.99 14.71
CA THR A 343 2.86 27.91 15.53
C THR A 343 3.79 28.74 14.67
N TYR A 344 4.00 30.00 15.03
CA TYR A 344 5.01 30.81 14.35
C TYR A 344 6.42 30.33 14.71
N VAL A 345 7.29 30.28 13.72
CA VAL A 345 8.72 30.01 13.88
C VAL A 345 9.56 31.18 13.36
N ALA A 346 10.87 31.00 13.25
CA ALA A 346 11.76 32.03 12.73
C ALA A 346 11.25 32.58 11.39
N LYS A 347 11.02 33.90 11.35
CA LYS A 347 10.59 34.62 10.15
C LYS A 347 11.74 34.77 9.15
N MET A 348 11.40 35.00 7.89
CA MET A 348 12.35 35.42 6.87
C MET A 348 12.85 36.84 7.16
N SER A 349 14.05 37.18 6.69
CA SER A 349 14.59 38.54 6.79
C SER A 349 13.75 39.54 6.01
N GLU A 350 13.26 39.12 4.83
CA GLU A 350 12.42 39.91 3.93
C GLU A 350 11.15 39.13 3.57
N PRO A 351 10.02 39.83 3.33
CA PRO A 351 8.79 39.18 2.91
C PRO A 351 8.91 38.67 1.46
N HIS A 352 8.58 37.40 1.23
CA HIS A 352 8.63 36.78 -0.10
C HIS A 352 7.29 36.15 -0.46
N TYR A 353 6.86 36.28 -1.73
CA TYR A 353 5.75 35.52 -2.31
C TYR A 353 6.08 35.09 -3.75
N GLY A 354 5.39 34.05 -4.22
CA GLY A 354 5.62 33.48 -5.55
C GLY A 354 6.99 32.79 -5.70
N HIS A 355 7.64 32.49 -4.58
CA HIS A 355 8.94 31.84 -4.52
C HIS A 355 8.80 30.31 -4.62
N ALA A 356 9.91 29.66 -4.96
CA ALA A 356 10.04 28.21 -4.91
C ALA A 356 10.76 27.80 -3.63
N GLY A 357 10.59 26.56 -3.22
CA GLY A 357 11.34 25.99 -2.11
C GLY A 357 11.47 24.48 -2.23
N THR A 358 12.44 23.93 -1.51
CA THR A 358 12.69 22.49 -1.46
C THR A 358 13.32 22.10 -0.13
N VAL A 359 13.18 20.83 0.25
CA VAL A 359 13.83 20.26 1.43
C VAL A 359 14.92 19.30 0.99
N TYR A 360 16.13 19.51 1.49
CA TYR A 360 17.27 18.65 1.24
C TYR A 360 18.19 18.60 2.47
N GLY A 361 18.71 17.42 2.82
CA GLY A 361 19.64 17.28 3.95
C GLY A 361 19.07 17.70 5.30
N GLY A 362 17.74 17.63 5.48
CA GLY A 362 17.08 18.06 6.73
C GLY A 362 16.96 19.58 6.89
N VAL A 363 17.24 20.35 5.82
CA VAL A 363 17.14 21.81 5.75
C VAL A 363 16.14 22.19 4.66
N MET A 364 15.47 23.33 4.85
CA MET A 364 14.56 23.91 3.86
C MET A 364 15.25 25.08 3.16
N TYR A 365 15.26 25.04 1.83
CA TYR A 365 15.81 26.07 0.97
C TYR A 365 14.67 26.81 0.29
N ILE A 366 14.72 28.13 0.30
CA ILE A 366 13.76 29.01 -0.36
C ILE A 366 14.52 29.82 -1.40
N SER A 367 14.03 29.85 -2.63
CA SER A 367 14.69 30.51 -3.74
C SER A 367 13.72 31.24 -4.65
N GLY A 368 14.20 32.34 -5.20
CA GLY A 368 13.42 33.30 -5.95
C GLY A 368 12.44 34.05 -5.07
N SER A 369 11.76 35.00 -5.69
CA SER A 369 10.51 35.65 -5.31
C SER A 369 10.34 36.79 -6.32
N TYR A 370 9.27 37.58 -6.22
CA TYR A 370 9.20 38.84 -6.96
C TYR A 370 10.17 39.92 -6.43
N HIS A 371 11.02 39.60 -5.44
CA HIS A 371 12.17 40.38 -4.97
C HIS A 371 13.50 39.61 -5.07
N LEU A 372 14.52 40.27 -5.63
CA LEU A 372 15.89 39.76 -5.79
C LEU A 372 16.62 39.68 -4.43
N ALA A 373 16.55 38.54 -3.73
CA ALA A 373 17.55 38.17 -2.72
C ALA A 373 17.55 36.66 -2.45
N LEU A 374 18.75 36.05 -2.41
CA LEU A 374 18.97 34.68 -1.93
C LEU A 374 19.05 34.72 -0.39
N THR A 375 18.32 33.86 0.31
CA THR A 375 18.43 33.70 1.77
C THR A 375 18.62 32.22 2.10
N GLU A 376 19.74 31.88 2.74
CA GLU A 376 20.01 30.54 3.26
C GLU A 376 19.48 30.42 4.70
N PHE A 377 18.75 29.35 5.01
CA PHE A 377 18.34 29.01 6.37
C PHE A 377 19.23 27.88 6.88
N THR A 378 20.12 28.15 7.84
CA THR A 378 20.91 27.12 8.54
C THR A 378 20.21 26.63 9.81
N SER A 379 20.62 25.46 10.29
CA SER A 379 20.04 24.71 11.41
C SER A 379 20.08 25.41 12.78
N ASP A 380 20.62 26.62 12.88
CA ASP A 380 20.85 27.30 14.16
C ASP A 380 19.64 28.11 14.64
N ASN A 381 18.53 28.11 13.89
CA ASN A 381 17.29 28.81 14.22
C ASN A 381 16.15 27.89 14.74
N PHE A 382 16.45 26.64 15.11
CA PHE A 382 15.48 25.80 15.83
C PHE A 382 15.58 26.07 17.34
N PRO A 383 14.46 26.27 18.07
CA PRO A 383 14.51 26.23 19.52
C PRO A 383 14.93 24.81 19.96
N SER A 384 16.02 24.73 20.70
CA SER A 384 16.40 23.53 21.43
C SER A 384 15.28 23.17 22.40
N PHE A 385 14.67 22.00 22.21
CA PHE A 385 13.88 21.37 23.26
C PHE A 385 14.86 20.80 24.29
N GLU A 386 15.32 21.64 25.22
CA GLU A 386 15.88 21.12 26.48
C GLU A 386 14.72 20.57 27.31
N GLY A 387 14.59 19.24 27.29
CA GLY A 387 13.76 18.52 28.25
C GLY A 387 14.30 18.74 29.65
N GLN A 388 13.44 19.17 30.58
CA GLN A 388 13.78 19.16 32.00
C GLN A 388 14.12 17.73 32.45
N PRO A 389 15.19 17.52 33.23
CA PRO A 389 15.53 16.21 33.74
C PRO A 389 14.53 15.77 34.81
N VAL A 390 14.03 14.54 34.65
CA VAL A 390 13.28 13.80 35.67
C VAL A 390 14.22 13.52 36.85
N PRO A 391 13.82 13.73 38.12
CA PRO A 391 14.70 13.43 39.26
C PRO A 391 14.90 11.92 39.39
N SER A 392 16.15 11.50 39.39
CA SER A 392 16.57 10.12 39.67
C SER A 392 16.34 9.79 41.15
N GLN A 393 15.44 8.85 41.43
CA GLN A 393 15.42 8.18 42.73
C GLN A 393 16.60 7.20 42.81
N GLN A 394 17.39 7.37 43.86
CA GLN A 394 18.51 6.54 44.26
C GLN A 394 18.04 5.11 44.57
N LEU A 395 18.75 4.12 44.03
CA LEU A 395 18.86 2.79 44.62
C LEU A 395 20.34 2.54 44.90
N HIS A 396 20.70 2.57 46.18
CA HIS A 396 21.97 2.06 46.70
C HIS A 396 21.82 0.56 46.96
N ASN A 397 22.83 -0.18 46.49
CA ASN A 397 23.26 -1.56 46.79
C ASN A 397 22.24 -2.70 46.71
#